data_AF-A0AAV8ZKD5-F1
#
_entry.id   AF-A0AAV8ZKD5-F1
#
_cell.length_a   1.000
_cell.length_b   1.000
_cell.length_c   1.000
_cell.angle_alpha   90.00
_cell.angle_beta   90.00
_cell.angle_gamma   90.00
#
_symmetry.space_group_name_H-M   'P 1'
#
loop_
_entity.id
_entity.type
_entity.pdbx_description
1 polymer ?
#
loop_
_entity_poly.entity_id
_entity_poly.type
_entity_poly.pdbx_seq_one_letter_code
_entity_poly.pdbx_strand_id
1 'polypeptide(L)'
;MTEKINKRSHNFSSKEENILLTLVKDKYARQIECKKTDTNANKCKTEAWLKLAKEFNSYSGEPYRDAQVLRNKFLNMKKKIQKNFSEQKKYMYGTGGGPAKKIDDTSMDNDMEQILGSQMTGFESEFDNDKENIGTYKLIIVILEFYLL
;
A
#
# COMPACT_ATOMS: atom_id res chain seq x y z
N MET A 1 -40.75 -6.60 -10.97
CA MET A 1 -39.42 -5.94 -11.03
C MET A 1 -39.05 -5.56 -9.59
N THR A 2 -38.14 -6.28 -8.95
CA THR A 2 -37.72 -5.96 -7.58
C THR A 2 -36.60 -4.93 -7.64
N GLU A 3 -36.87 -3.72 -7.16
CA GLU A 3 -35.84 -2.67 -7.03
C GLU A 3 -34.74 -3.16 -6.07
N LYS A 4 -33.52 -3.31 -6.59
CA LYS A 4 -32.33 -3.51 -5.76
C LYS A 4 -32.03 -2.19 -5.05
N ILE A 5 -32.52 -2.03 -3.83
CA ILE A 5 -32.13 -0.92 -2.95
C ILE A 5 -30.62 -1.08 -2.67
N ASN A 6 -29.81 -0.19 -3.24
CA ASN A 6 -28.35 -0.20 -3.08
C ASN A 6 -27.98 0.29 -1.67
N LYS A 7 -27.98 -0.64 -0.71
CA LYS A 7 -27.58 -0.37 0.67
C LYS A 7 -26.08 -0.09 0.68
N ARG A 8 -25.68 1.10 1.16
CA ARG A 8 -24.25 1.44 1.31
C ARG A 8 -23.55 0.39 2.16
N SER A 9 -22.39 -0.08 1.71
CA SER A 9 -21.56 -0.98 2.50
C SER A 9 -21.07 -0.29 3.76
N HIS A 10 -20.85 -1.06 4.83
CA HIS A 10 -20.30 -0.52 6.06
C HIS A 10 -18.92 0.09 5.80
N ASN A 11 -18.60 1.21 6.46
CA ASN A 11 -17.26 1.81 6.35
C ASN A 11 -16.21 0.87 6.96
N PHE A 12 -14.95 1.05 6.55
CA PHE A 12 -13.82 0.35 7.17
C PHE A 12 -13.37 1.15 8.40
N SER A 13 -13.20 0.46 9.52
CA SER A 13 -12.56 0.96 10.72
C SER A 13 -11.04 0.94 10.59
N SER A 14 -10.33 1.75 11.38
CA SER A 14 -8.86 1.73 11.42
C SER A 14 -8.30 0.35 11.81
N LYS A 15 -9.02 -0.41 12.64
CA LYS A 15 -8.65 -1.79 12.99
C LYS A 15 -8.71 -2.72 11.77
N GLU A 16 -9.79 -2.66 11.00
CA GLU A 16 -9.93 -3.44 9.76
C GLU A 16 -8.84 -3.04 8.74
N GLU A 17 -8.54 -1.75 8.61
CA GLU A 17 -7.47 -1.27 7.73
C GLU A 17 -6.10 -1.85 8.13
N ASN A 18 -5.78 -1.83 9.43
CA ASN A 18 -4.54 -2.43 9.94
C ASN A 18 -4.48 -3.93 9.67
N ILE A 19 -5.55 -4.69 9.96
CA ILE A 19 -5.58 -6.14 9.69
C ILE A 19 -5.35 -6.42 8.19
N LEU A 20 -6.01 -5.65 7.32
CA LEU A 20 -5.83 -5.79 5.88
C LEU A 20 -4.37 -5.53 5.47
N LEU A 21 -3.76 -4.46 5.96
CA LEU A 21 -2.36 -4.11 5.67
C LEU A 21 -1.40 -5.20 6.16
N THR A 22 -1.53 -5.64 7.41
CA THR A 22 -0.70 -6.68 8.00
C THR A 22 -0.78 -7.99 7.21
N LEU A 23 -1.99 -8.44 6.84
CA LEU A 23 -2.15 -9.67 6.05
C LEU A 23 -1.52 -9.56 4.67
N VAL A 24 -1.68 -8.41 3.99
CA VAL A 24 -1.02 -8.18 2.71
C VAL A 24 0.50 -8.24 2.88
N LYS A 25 1.04 -7.48 3.84
CA LYS A 25 2.47 -7.37 4.11
C LYS A 25 3.11 -8.72 4.43
N ASP A 26 2.54 -9.46 5.37
CA ASP A 26 3.20 -10.62 5.95
C ASP A 26 3.05 -11.88 5.10
N LYS A 27 1.96 -12.01 4.32
CA LYS A 27 1.60 -13.29 3.67
C LYS A 27 1.37 -13.22 2.18
N TYR A 28 0.84 -12.11 1.66
CA TYR A 28 0.29 -12.06 0.30
C TYR A 28 0.99 -11.03 -0.62
N ALA A 29 1.97 -10.29 -0.13
CA ALA A 29 2.64 -9.21 -0.86
C ALA A 29 3.19 -9.68 -2.21
N ARG A 30 3.89 -10.82 -2.25
CA ARG A 30 4.51 -11.36 -3.46
C ARG A 30 3.49 -11.65 -4.58
N GLN A 31 2.32 -12.17 -4.22
CA GLN A 31 1.26 -12.55 -5.17
C GLN A 31 0.49 -11.30 -5.62
N ILE A 32 0.11 -10.44 -4.66
CA ILE A 32 -0.72 -9.26 -4.90
C ILE A 32 0.04 -8.19 -5.70
N GLU A 33 1.29 -7.92 -5.35
CA GLU A 33 2.14 -6.91 -6.01
C GLU A 33 2.95 -7.46 -7.20
N CYS A 34 2.64 -8.68 -7.65
CA CYS A 34 3.26 -9.24 -8.84
C CYS A 34 2.97 -8.36 -10.07
N LYS A 35 4.01 -7.89 -10.75
CA LYS A 35 3.88 -7.02 -11.94
C LYS A 35 3.49 -7.77 -13.21
N LYS A 36 3.48 -9.11 -13.19
CA LYS A 36 3.13 -9.92 -14.37
C LYS A 36 1.63 -9.84 -14.67
N THR A 37 1.31 -9.87 -15.96
CA THR A 37 -0.06 -9.72 -16.49
C THR A 37 -0.53 -10.97 -17.23
N ASP A 38 0.22 -12.07 -17.16
CA ASP A 38 -0.18 -13.34 -17.76
C ASP A 38 -1.40 -13.93 -17.04
N THR A 39 -2.13 -14.80 -17.76
CA THR A 39 -3.36 -15.43 -17.26
C THR A 39 -3.13 -16.17 -15.94
N ASN A 40 -1.98 -16.81 -15.76
CA ASN A 40 -1.66 -17.54 -14.54
C ASN A 40 -1.38 -16.58 -13.38
N ALA A 41 -0.62 -15.51 -13.59
CA ALA A 41 -0.45 -14.46 -12.58
C ALA A 41 -1.77 -13.83 -12.14
N ASN A 42 -2.71 -13.59 -13.07
CA ASN A 42 -4.03 -13.05 -12.73
C ASN A 42 -4.88 -14.03 -11.90
N LYS A 43 -4.81 -15.33 -12.20
CA LYS A 43 -5.43 -16.37 -11.37
C LYS A 43 -4.80 -16.42 -9.98
N CYS A 44 -3.48 -16.42 -9.88
CA CYS A 44 -2.76 -16.41 -8.59
C CYS A 44 -3.13 -15.19 -7.73
N LYS A 45 -3.24 -13.99 -8.34
CA LYS A 45 -3.72 -12.78 -7.64
C LYS A 45 -5.14 -12.96 -7.12
N THR A 46 -6.03 -13.49 -7.96
CA THR A 46 -7.43 -13.71 -7.59
C THR A 46 -7.53 -14.70 -6.43
N GLU A 47 -6.80 -15.81 -6.49
CA GLU A 47 -6.74 -16.80 -5.41
C GLU A 47 -6.13 -16.23 -4.13
N ALA A 48 -5.09 -15.40 -4.23
CA ALA A 48 -4.51 -14.72 -3.09
C ALA A 48 -5.54 -13.81 -2.40
N TRP A 49 -6.31 -13.04 -3.16
CA TRP A 49 -7.37 -12.19 -2.60
C TRP A 49 -8.50 -13.01 -1.95
N LEU A 50 -8.87 -14.16 -2.51
CA LEU A 50 -9.87 -15.05 -1.90
C LEU A 50 -9.39 -15.65 -0.58
N LYS A 51 -8.13 -16.11 -0.52
CA LYS A 51 -7.51 -16.64 0.71
C LYS A 51 -7.37 -15.55 1.77
N LEU A 52 -6.90 -14.36 1.36
CA LEU A 52 -6.82 -13.19 2.22
C LEU A 52 -8.19 -12.82 2.77
N ALA A 53 -9.25 -12.82 1.96
CA ALA A 53 -10.60 -12.51 2.43
C ALA A 53 -11.09 -13.51 3.48
N LYS A 54 -10.81 -14.80 3.30
CA LYS A 54 -11.16 -15.83 4.29
C LYS A 54 -10.44 -15.59 5.63
N GLU A 55 -9.14 -15.32 5.58
CA GLU A 55 -8.36 -15.00 6.79
C GLU A 55 -8.84 -13.69 7.43
N PHE A 56 -8.98 -12.63 6.65
CA PHE A 56 -9.44 -11.32 7.10
C PHE A 56 -10.76 -11.44 7.86
N ASN A 57 -11.76 -12.11 7.29
CA ASN A 57 -13.07 -12.26 7.92
C ASN A 57 -13.00 -13.11 9.19
N SER A 58 -12.01 -14.01 9.33
CA SER A 58 -11.78 -14.74 10.58
C SER A 58 -11.21 -13.87 11.71
N TYR A 59 -10.49 -12.79 11.37
CA TYR A 59 -9.94 -11.83 12.33
C TYR A 59 -10.86 -10.64 12.61
N SER A 60 -11.55 -10.13 11.58
CA SER A 60 -12.41 -8.94 11.70
C SER A 60 -13.78 -9.25 12.29
N GLY A 61 -14.27 -10.48 12.14
CA GLY A 61 -15.65 -10.83 12.46
C GLY A 61 -16.62 -10.21 11.44
N GLU A 62 -17.71 -9.63 11.92
CA GLU A 62 -18.69 -8.94 11.07
C GLU A 62 -18.36 -7.45 10.87
N PRO A 63 -18.70 -6.86 9.71
CA PRO A 63 -19.41 -7.47 8.58
C PRO A 63 -18.47 -8.21 7.61
N TYR A 64 -19.00 -9.26 6.99
CA TYR A 64 -18.28 -10.02 5.96
C TYR A 64 -17.84 -9.11 4.80
N ARG A 65 -16.55 -9.16 4.46
CA ARG A 65 -15.95 -8.44 3.34
C ARG A 65 -15.59 -9.39 2.23
N ASP A 66 -16.13 -9.14 1.05
CA ASP A 66 -15.74 -9.87 -0.15
C ASP A 66 -14.33 -9.48 -0.61
N ALA A 67 -13.66 -10.42 -1.29
CA ALA A 67 -12.32 -10.23 -1.83
C ALA A 67 -12.21 -8.99 -2.73
N GLN A 68 -13.24 -8.69 -3.53
CA GLN A 68 -13.25 -7.50 -4.38
C GLN A 68 -13.29 -6.20 -3.55
N VAL A 69 -14.02 -6.20 -2.43
CA VAL A 69 -14.11 -5.04 -1.53
C VAL A 69 -12.77 -4.78 -0.86
N LEU A 70 -12.11 -5.83 -0.36
CA LEU A 70 -10.79 -5.74 0.27
C LEU A 70 -9.72 -5.26 -0.72
N ARG A 71 -9.73 -5.81 -1.94
CA ARG A 71 -8.84 -5.36 -3.02
C ARG A 71 -9.02 -3.88 -3.32
N ASN A 72 -10.27 -3.42 -3.49
CA ASN A 72 -10.55 -2.02 -3.76
C ASN A 72 -10.11 -1.12 -2.61
N LYS A 73 -10.34 -1.54 -1.36
CA LYS A 73 -9.89 -0.80 -0.19
C LYS A 73 -8.37 -0.66 -0.16
N PHE A 74 -7.64 -1.75 -0.38
CA PHE A 74 -6.18 -1.74 -0.46
C PHE A 74 -5.66 -0.82 -1.58
N LEU A 75 -6.23 -0.90 -2.78
CA LEU A 75 -5.85 -0.01 -3.90
C LEU A 75 -6.12 1.46 -3.58
N ASN A 76 -7.21 1.77 -2.88
CA ASN A 76 -7.50 3.14 -2.46
C ASN A 76 -6.51 3.63 -1.40
N MET A 77 -6.12 2.78 -0.43
CA MET A 77 -5.06 3.11 0.53
C MET A 77 -3.74 3.36 -0.18
N LYS A 78 -3.33 2.48 -1.10
CA LYS A 78 -2.13 2.64 -1.94
C LYS A 78 -2.12 3.98 -2.68
N LYS A 79 -3.22 4.33 -3.36
CA LYS A 79 -3.36 5.61 -4.06
C LYS A 79 -3.27 6.81 -3.14
N LYS A 80 -3.90 6.74 -1.96
CA LYS A 80 -3.86 7.82 -0.96
C LYS A 80 -2.43 8.09 -0.53
N ILE A 81 -1.68 7.04 -0.25
CA ILE A 81 -0.30 7.14 0.24
C ILE A 81 0.61 7.64 -0.89
N GLN A 82 0.51 7.10 -2.11
CA GLN A 82 1.23 7.63 -3.29
C GLN A 82 0.99 9.12 -3.52
N LYS A 83 -0.27 9.58 -3.34
CA LYS A 83 -0.60 11.00 -3.43
C LYS A 83 0.08 11.81 -2.33
N ASN A 84 0.07 11.34 -1.09
CA ASN A 84 0.73 12.00 0.02
C ASN A 84 2.24 12.15 -0.23
N PHE A 85 2.92 11.08 -0.66
CA PHE A 85 4.34 11.14 -1.01
C PHE A 85 4.62 12.11 -2.18
N SER A 86 3.76 12.10 -3.21
CA SER A 86 3.89 13.04 -4.34
C SER A 86 3.72 14.49 -3.91
N GLU A 87 2.76 14.77 -3.03
CA GLU A 87 2.54 16.11 -2.47
C GLU A 87 3.70 16.56 -1.57
N GLN A 88 4.24 15.64 -0.75
CA GLN A 88 5.45 15.89 0.06
C GLN A 88 6.64 16.24 -0.84
N LYS A 89 6.90 15.43 -1.89
CA LYS A 89 7.97 15.67 -2.85
C LYS A 89 7.81 17.04 -3.51
N LYS A 90 6.61 17.35 -4.02
CA LYS A 90 6.31 18.65 -4.64
C LYS A 90 6.51 19.82 -3.67
N TYR A 91 6.18 19.64 -2.40
CA TYR A 91 6.40 20.66 -1.37
C TYR A 91 7.89 20.87 -1.08
N MET A 92 8.69 19.80 -0.97
CA MET A 92 10.13 19.89 -0.75
C MET A 92 10.87 20.62 -1.87
N TYR A 93 10.48 20.35 -3.14
CA TYR A 93 11.06 21.03 -4.30
C TYR A 93 10.38 22.37 -4.64
N GLY A 94 9.41 22.82 -3.83
CA GLY A 94 8.73 24.09 -4.03
C GLY A 94 9.53 25.24 -3.43
N THR A 95 9.95 26.20 -4.24
CA THR A 95 10.69 27.40 -3.78
C THR A 95 9.79 28.56 -3.33
N GLY A 96 8.48 28.34 -3.22
CA GLY A 96 7.53 29.36 -2.77
C GLY A 96 7.53 29.44 -1.25
N GLY A 97 8.08 30.52 -0.67
CA GLY A 97 8.35 30.75 0.76
C GLY A 97 7.17 30.72 1.74
N GLY A 98 6.34 29.69 1.67
CA GLY A 98 5.31 29.37 2.65
C GLY A 98 5.86 28.55 3.83
N PRO A 99 5.13 28.50 4.94
CA PRO A 99 5.58 27.83 6.17
C PRO A 99 5.66 26.31 6.00
N ALA A 100 6.66 25.69 6.67
CA ALA A 100 6.90 24.24 6.72
C ALA A 100 5.63 23.44 7.05
N LYS A 101 5.23 22.50 6.18
CA LYS A 101 4.14 21.56 6.48
C LYS A 101 4.65 20.53 7.50
N LYS A 102 4.01 20.43 8.66
CA LYS A 102 4.28 19.34 9.61
C LYS A 102 3.81 18.02 8.99
N ILE A 103 4.71 17.04 8.91
CA ILE A 103 4.42 15.72 8.37
C ILE A 103 4.16 14.80 9.55
N ASP A 104 2.99 14.18 9.58
CA ASP A 104 2.67 13.12 10.53
C ASP A 104 2.92 11.77 9.84
N ASP A 105 4.11 11.19 10.03
CA ASP A 105 4.43 9.84 9.55
C ASP A 105 3.56 8.82 10.29
N THR A 106 2.57 8.27 9.60
CA THR A 106 1.65 7.30 10.20
C THR A 106 2.21 5.88 10.05
N SER A 107 2.01 5.00 11.04
CA SER A 107 2.44 3.59 11.00
C SER A 107 2.02 2.85 9.71
N MET A 108 0.84 3.17 9.17
CA MET A 108 0.33 2.59 7.92
C MET A 108 1.13 3.01 6.68
N ASP A 109 1.72 4.22 6.70
CA ASP A 109 2.52 4.73 5.59
C ASP A 109 3.84 3.95 5.49
N ASN A 110 4.47 3.66 6.63
CA ASN A 110 5.67 2.81 6.72
C ASN A 110 5.39 1.38 6.23
N ASP A 111 4.27 0.77 6.63
CA ASP A 111 3.91 -0.58 6.19
C ASP A 111 3.69 -0.64 4.67
N MET A 112 3.05 0.39 4.11
CA MET A 112 2.81 0.49 2.68
C MET A 112 4.09 0.80 1.89
N GLU A 113 5.00 1.61 2.42
CA GLU A 113 6.33 1.80 1.84
C GLU A 113 7.09 0.48 1.77
N GLN A 114 7.02 -0.35 2.82
CA GLN A 114 7.66 -1.67 2.81
C GLN A 114 7.04 -2.63 1.79
N ILE A 115 5.72 -2.60 1.61
CA ILE A 115 5.02 -3.44 0.62
C ILE A 115 5.38 -3.01 -0.82
N LEU A 116 5.53 -1.71 -1.07
CA LEU A 116 5.60 -1.13 -2.41
C LEU A 116 7.02 -0.78 -2.87
N GLY A 117 7.95 -0.57 -1.95
CA GLY A 117 9.33 -0.18 -2.21
C GLY A 117 9.44 1.01 -3.17
N SER A 118 10.33 0.90 -4.17
CA SER A 118 10.61 1.94 -5.16
C SER A 118 9.41 2.36 -6.04
N GLN A 119 8.28 1.64 -5.97
CA GLN A 119 7.05 2.05 -6.69
C GLN A 119 6.45 3.36 -6.14
N MET A 120 6.87 3.78 -4.95
CA MET A 120 6.35 4.96 -4.26
C MET A 120 7.11 6.24 -4.60
N THR A 121 8.42 6.14 -4.87
CA THR A 121 9.34 7.28 -4.97
C THR A 121 9.64 7.71 -6.42
N GLY A 122 9.26 6.88 -7.40
CA GLY A 122 9.59 7.08 -8.81
C GLY A 122 11.06 6.80 -9.11
N PHE A 123 11.49 7.02 -10.37
CA PHE A 123 12.91 7.00 -10.68
C PHE A 123 13.55 8.32 -10.25
N GLU A 124 14.68 8.24 -9.56
CA GLU A 124 15.51 9.41 -9.26
C GLU A 124 16.17 9.91 -10.55
N SER A 125 16.11 11.21 -10.81
CA SER A 125 16.79 11.81 -11.94
C SER A 125 18.26 12.01 -11.59
N GLU A 126 19.16 11.50 -12.42
CA GLU A 126 20.62 11.61 -12.25
C GLU A 126 21.19 13.03 -12.48
N PHE A 127 20.34 13.96 -12.93
CA PHE A 127 20.71 15.35 -13.22
C PHE A 127 20.23 16.35 -12.17
N ASP A 128 19.62 15.88 -11.07
CA ASP A 128 19.18 16.72 -9.96
C ASP A 128 20.29 16.82 -8.90
N ASN A 129 20.73 18.03 -8.60
CA ASN A 129 22.02 18.33 -7.94
C ASN A 129 22.00 18.22 -6.41
N ASP A 130 20.88 17.82 -5.81
CA ASP A 130 20.70 17.81 -4.36
C ASP A 130 20.60 16.38 -3.83
N LYS A 131 21.73 15.67 -3.84
CA LYS A 131 21.83 14.27 -3.38
C LYS A 131 21.97 14.20 -1.84
N GLU A 132 20.87 14.39 -1.10
CA GLU A 132 20.81 14.07 0.32
C GLU A 132 20.68 12.54 0.49
N ASN A 133 21.84 11.91 0.62
CA ASN A 133 22.04 10.48 0.81
C ASN A 133 21.54 10.06 2.22
N ILE A 134 20.24 9.84 2.40
CA ILE A 134 19.66 9.33 3.67
C ILE A 134 18.79 8.07 3.43
N GLY A 135 18.19 7.90 2.25
CA GLY A 135 17.32 6.75 1.93
C GLY A 135 18.06 5.47 1.48
N THR A 136 19.29 5.62 0.98
CA THR A 136 20.05 4.53 0.35
C THR A 136 20.60 3.54 1.36
N TYR A 137 20.98 3.97 2.56
CA TYR A 137 21.57 3.07 3.57
C TYR A 137 20.54 2.18 4.27
N LYS A 138 19.30 2.65 4.43
CA LYS A 138 18.20 1.82 4.97
C LYS A 138 17.81 0.72 3.98
N LEU A 139 17.79 1.01 2.68
CA LEU A 139 17.47 0.05 1.64
C LEU A 139 18.54 -1.06 1.54
N ILE A 140 19.82 -0.71 1.68
CA ILE A 140 20.92 -1.68 1.67
C ILE A 140 20.87 -2.62 2.88
N ILE A 141 20.56 -2.11 4.08
CA ILE A 141 20.45 -2.94 5.29
C ILE A 141 19.30 -3.95 5.16
N VAL A 142 18.13 -3.53 4.69
CA VAL A 142 16.96 -4.43 4.54
C VAL A 142 17.19 -5.48 3.45
N ILE A 143 17.88 -5.14 2.36
CA ILE A 143 18.23 -6.11 1.31
C ILE A 143 19.27 -7.11 1.82
N LEU A 144 20.28 -6.68 2.60
CA LEU A 144 21.30 -7.58 3.12
C LEU A 144 20.73 -8.60 4.13
N GLU A 145 19.76 -8.22 4.97
CA GLU A 145 19.12 -9.17 5.90
C GLU A 145 18.21 -10.19 5.20
N PHE A 146 17.63 -9.85 4.04
CA PHE A 146 16.76 -10.76 3.29
C PHE A 146 17.54 -11.81 2.47
N TYR A 147 18.85 -11.62 2.25
CA TYR A 147 19.69 -12.56 1.49
C TYR A 147 20.54 -13.50 2.38
N LEU A 148 20.41 -13.40 3.71
CA LEU A 148 21.18 -14.18 4.69
C LEU A 148 20.36 -15.22 5.47
N LEU A 149 19.11 -15.46 5.07
CA LEU A 149 18.22 -16.53 5.54
C LEU A 149 17.62 -17.30 4.36
#